data_AF-A0A0G4FJ12-F1
#
_entry.id   AF-A0A0G4FJ12-F1
#
_cell.length_a   1.000
_cell.length_b   1.000
_cell.length_c   1.000
_cell.angle_alpha   90.00
_cell.angle_beta   90.00
_cell.angle_gamma   90.00
#
_symmetry.space_group_name_H-M   'P 1'
#
loop_
_entity.id
_entity.type
_entity.pdbx_description
1 polymer ?
#
loop_
_entity_poly.entity_id
_entity_poly.type
_entity_poly.pdbx_seq_one_letter_code
_entity_poly.pdbx_strand_id
1 'polypeptide(L)'
;MDGRFLAYAAVLWKLQTDRSALGMSLQTLFALVFTEINNVILQVMLSHKYKFPLGAAFYVCDVATTALSTFCFFYVLKHFYATYESTKDTFGLKFFRAVFGAQVARSSYWLFLYLVAFMLAVPLFLFRRSPLPGAFSIYECFDDALLAVALLPQLYMFYNKRPRKVSGILGNFIIFLLMARLCALTYWLTYPLFKRGAIPSRGLHIATESLNILILIDFLYYYLVAKAKGMADISLPI
;
A
#
# COMPACT_ATOMS: atom_id res chain seq x y z
N MET A 1 -9.35 -11.73 11.00
CA MET A 1 -9.36 -11.56 9.52
C MET A 1 -8.58 -10.29 9.23
N ASP A 2 -7.59 -10.35 8.34
CA ASP A 2 -6.69 -9.22 8.05
C ASP A 2 -7.44 -8.10 7.31
N GLY A 3 -7.29 -6.85 7.75
CA GLY A 3 -7.92 -5.70 7.08
C GLY A 3 -7.47 -5.54 5.62
N ARG A 4 -6.27 -6.01 5.29
CA ARG A 4 -5.74 -6.05 3.92
C ARG A 4 -6.52 -7.04 3.05
N PHE A 5 -6.91 -8.19 3.61
CA PHE A 5 -7.74 -9.17 2.91
C PHE A 5 -9.09 -8.57 2.51
N LEU A 6 -9.74 -7.84 3.43
CA LEU A 6 -11.00 -7.14 3.16
C LEU A 6 -10.84 -6.06 2.10
N ALA A 7 -9.69 -5.38 2.08
CA ALA A 7 -9.39 -4.40 1.04
C ALA A 7 -9.37 -5.04 -0.35
N TYR A 8 -8.64 -6.15 -0.55
CA TYR A 8 -8.62 -6.84 -1.84
C TYR A 8 -9.98 -7.45 -2.20
N ALA A 9 -10.73 -7.96 -1.23
CA ALA A 9 -12.11 -8.39 -1.45
C ALA A 9 -12.99 -7.24 -1.95
N ALA A 10 -12.83 -6.03 -1.42
CA ALA A 10 -13.54 -4.84 -1.89
C ALA A 10 -13.14 -4.44 -3.32
N VAL A 11 -11.88 -4.61 -3.71
CA VAL A 11 -11.43 -4.39 -5.10
C VAL A 11 -12.08 -5.40 -6.03
N LEU A 12 -12.08 -6.68 -5.69
CA LEU A 12 -12.74 -7.71 -6.49
C LEU A 12 -14.25 -7.47 -6.60
N TRP A 13 -14.90 -7.09 -5.50
CA TRP A 13 -16.31 -6.71 -5.48
C TRP A 13 -16.58 -5.55 -6.43
N LYS A 14 -15.74 -4.50 -6.39
CA LYS A 14 -15.84 -3.36 -7.30
C LYS A 14 -15.75 -3.82 -8.75
N LEU A 15 -14.73 -4.61 -9.09
CA LEU A 15 -14.51 -5.10 -10.44
C LEU A 15 -15.69 -5.90 -10.97
N GLN A 16 -16.30 -6.73 -10.11
CA GLN A 16 -17.47 -7.52 -10.47
C GLN A 16 -18.73 -6.67 -10.63
N THR A 17 -18.92 -5.69 -9.76
CA THR A 17 -20.10 -4.81 -9.76
C THR A 17 -20.07 -3.81 -10.90
N ASP A 18 -18.95 -3.09 -11.05
CA ASP A 18 -18.80 -2.01 -12.02
C ASP A 18 -18.38 -2.53 -13.40
N ARG A 19 -17.96 -3.80 -13.49
CA ARG A 19 -17.37 -4.42 -14.69
C ARG A 19 -16.24 -3.57 -15.31
N SER A 20 -15.49 -2.89 -14.45
CA SER A 20 -14.54 -1.85 -14.89
C SER A 20 -13.44 -1.60 -13.87
N ALA A 21 -12.23 -1.30 -14.37
CA ALA A 21 -11.08 -0.84 -13.60
C ALA A 21 -10.93 0.70 -13.57
N LEU A 22 -11.97 1.44 -13.95
CA LEU A 22 -11.98 2.91 -13.91
C LEU A 22 -11.63 3.44 -12.52
N GLY A 23 -10.71 4.41 -12.47
CA GLY A 23 -10.25 5.06 -11.25
C GLY A 23 -9.26 4.26 -10.40
N MET A 24 -8.91 3.02 -10.77
CA MET A 24 -7.91 2.24 -10.03
C MET A 24 -6.50 2.46 -10.57
N SER A 25 -5.55 2.69 -9.67
CA SER A 25 -4.13 2.79 -10.01
C SER A 25 -3.49 1.40 -10.00
N LEU A 26 -2.94 1.00 -11.14
CA LEU A 26 -2.17 -0.23 -11.25
C LEU A 26 -0.82 -0.10 -10.55
N GLN A 27 -0.25 1.11 -10.45
CA GLN A 27 0.97 1.36 -9.68
C GLN A 27 0.76 1.04 -8.20
N THR A 28 -0.34 1.51 -7.61
CA THR A 28 -0.67 1.19 -6.20
C THR A 28 -0.94 -0.30 -6.02
N LEU A 29 -1.75 -0.91 -6.89
CA LEU A 29 -2.06 -2.34 -6.76
C LEU A 29 -0.79 -3.20 -6.88
N PHE A 30 0.08 -2.89 -7.82
CA PHE A 30 1.36 -3.58 -7.98
C PHE A 30 2.30 -3.36 -6.79
N ALA A 31 2.41 -2.12 -6.28
CA ALA A 31 3.23 -1.82 -5.10
C ALA A 31 2.78 -2.64 -3.89
N LEU A 32 1.45 -2.72 -3.65
CA LEU A 32 0.91 -3.52 -2.55
C LEU A 32 1.19 -5.01 -2.74
N VAL A 33 0.95 -5.57 -3.93
CA VAL A 33 1.26 -6.98 -4.24
C VAL A 33 2.74 -7.26 -4.03
N PHE A 34 3.61 -6.39 -4.51
CA PHE A 34 5.05 -6.52 -4.38
C PHE A 34 5.48 -6.52 -2.90
N THR A 35 4.93 -5.62 -2.07
CA THR A 35 5.21 -5.61 -0.63
C THR A 35 4.71 -6.87 0.09
N GLU A 36 3.54 -7.41 -0.28
CA GLU A 36 3.03 -8.64 0.31
C GLU A 36 3.92 -9.85 -0.04
N ILE A 37 4.34 -9.96 -1.30
CA ILE A 37 5.27 -11.00 -1.76
C ILE A 37 6.60 -10.89 -1.01
N ASN A 38 7.16 -9.69 -0.92
CA ASN A 38 8.41 -9.45 -0.20
C ASN A 38 8.30 -9.83 1.28
N ASN A 39 7.20 -9.46 1.94
CA ASN A 39 6.95 -9.83 3.34
C ASN A 39 6.94 -11.36 3.52
N VAL A 40 6.25 -12.10 2.65
CA VAL A 40 6.25 -13.57 2.69
C VAL A 40 7.66 -14.13 2.49
N ILE A 41 8.41 -13.63 1.49
CA ILE A 41 9.79 -14.06 1.22
C ILE A 41 10.70 -13.77 2.41
N LEU A 42 10.61 -12.56 2.98
CA LEU A 42 11.38 -12.15 4.15
C LEU A 42 11.13 -13.08 5.34
N GLN A 43 9.86 -13.36 5.65
CA GLN A 43 9.51 -14.25 6.75
C GLN A 43 10.04 -15.68 6.54
N VAL A 44 9.97 -16.21 5.30
CA VAL A 44 10.53 -17.53 4.96
C VAL A 44 12.05 -17.53 5.10
N MET A 45 12.74 -16.52 4.59
CA MET A 45 14.20 -16.39 4.70
C MET A 45 14.66 -16.27 6.16
N LEU A 46 13.95 -15.47 6.97
CA LEU A 46 14.24 -15.31 8.39
C LEU A 46 13.95 -16.59 9.17
N SER A 47 12.83 -17.26 8.89
CA SER A 47 12.48 -18.56 9.49
C SER A 47 13.55 -19.61 9.19
N HIS A 48 14.01 -19.70 7.94
CA HIS A 48 15.07 -20.62 7.56
C HIS A 48 16.39 -20.29 8.26
N LYS A 49 16.78 -19.01 8.30
CA LYS A 49 18.05 -18.56 8.90
C LYS A 49 18.10 -18.74 10.41
N TYR A 50 17.03 -18.38 11.11
CA TYR A 50 16.95 -18.39 12.58
C TYR A 50 16.27 -19.65 13.14
N LYS A 51 15.87 -20.58 12.26
CA LYS A 51 15.25 -21.89 12.60
C LYS A 51 14.02 -21.79 13.50
N PHE A 52 13.19 -20.76 13.33
CA PHE A 52 11.90 -20.67 14.02
C PHE A 52 10.76 -21.21 13.14
N PRO A 53 9.76 -21.91 13.71
CA PRO A 53 8.63 -22.41 12.94
C PRO A 53 7.69 -21.26 12.53
N LEU A 54 7.23 -21.28 11.28
CA LEU A 54 6.15 -20.41 10.80
C LEU A 54 4.81 -20.92 11.35
N GLY A 55 4.10 -20.08 12.11
CA GLY A 55 2.82 -20.44 12.70
C GLY A 55 1.66 -20.42 11.71
N ALA A 56 0.48 -20.90 12.12
CA ALA A 56 -0.72 -20.90 11.29
C ALA A 56 -1.12 -19.50 10.79
N ALA A 57 -0.87 -18.46 11.59
CA ALA A 57 -1.14 -17.07 11.21
C ALA A 57 -0.40 -16.64 9.94
N PHE A 58 0.84 -17.10 9.73
CA PHE A 58 1.61 -16.81 8.51
C PHE A 58 0.91 -17.36 7.27
N TYR A 59 0.50 -18.64 7.31
CA TYR A 59 -0.17 -19.27 6.17
C TYR A 59 -1.57 -18.71 5.91
N VAL A 60 -2.36 -18.51 6.97
CA VAL A 60 -3.75 -18.07 6.85
C VAL A 60 -3.86 -16.58 6.55
N CYS A 61 -2.98 -15.73 7.10
CA CYS A 61 -3.03 -14.29 6.89
C CYS A 61 -2.10 -13.86 5.76
N ASP A 62 -0.78 -14.08 5.89
CA ASP A 62 0.19 -13.50 4.96
C ASP A 62 0.17 -14.21 3.60
N VAL A 63 0.23 -15.54 3.57
CA VAL A 63 0.23 -16.30 2.31
C VAL A 63 -1.12 -16.17 1.59
N ALA A 64 -2.24 -16.30 2.30
CA ALA A 64 -3.56 -16.15 1.69
C ALA A 64 -3.82 -14.73 1.17
N THR A 65 -3.39 -13.70 1.91
CA THR A 65 -3.53 -12.29 1.46
C THR A 65 -2.63 -12.01 0.26
N THR A 66 -1.41 -12.55 0.24
CA THR A 66 -0.49 -12.46 -0.91
C THR A 66 -1.06 -13.16 -2.14
N ALA A 67 -1.65 -14.35 -1.97
CA ALA A 67 -2.29 -15.07 -3.05
C ALA A 67 -3.50 -14.28 -3.61
N LEU A 68 -4.33 -13.74 -2.72
CA LEU A 68 -5.50 -12.93 -3.11
C LEU A 68 -5.08 -11.63 -3.81
N SER A 69 -4.07 -10.93 -3.31
CA SER A 69 -3.58 -9.68 -3.90
C SER A 69 -2.99 -9.93 -5.30
N THR A 70 -2.18 -10.97 -5.43
CA THR A 70 -1.58 -11.40 -6.70
C THR A 70 -2.67 -11.80 -7.70
N PHE A 71 -3.64 -12.60 -7.27
CA PHE A 71 -4.81 -12.95 -8.08
C PHE A 71 -5.56 -11.70 -8.52
N CYS A 72 -5.85 -10.78 -7.60
CA CYS A 72 -6.54 -9.53 -7.89
C CYS A 72 -5.82 -8.71 -8.96
N PHE A 73 -4.50 -8.58 -8.86
CA PHE A 73 -3.69 -7.85 -9.84
C PHE A 73 -3.76 -8.50 -11.23
N PHE A 74 -3.51 -9.80 -11.33
CA PHE A 74 -3.61 -10.51 -12.62
C PHE A 74 -5.03 -10.52 -13.18
N TYR A 75 -6.04 -10.58 -12.32
CA TYR A 75 -7.44 -10.52 -12.73
C TYR A 75 -7.79 -9.18 -13.36
N VAL A 76 -7.32 -8.06 -12.79
CA VAL A 76 -7.44 -6.72 -13.40
C VAL A 76 -6.74 -6.69 -14.76
N LEU A 77 -5.49 -7.14 -14.84
CA LEU A 77 -4.71 -7.12 -16.07
C LEU A 77 -5.33 -7.95 -17.19
N LYS A 78 -5.92 -9.10 -16.86
CA LYS A 78 -6.49 -10.01 -17.86
C LYS A 78 -7.89 -9.60 -18.31
N HIS A 79 -8.75 -9.15 -17.39
CA HIS A 79 -10.17 -8.99 -17.66
C HIS A 79 -10.62 -7.52 -17.76
N PHE A 80 -9.91 -6.57 -17.14
CA PHE A 80 -10.35 -5.18 -17.03
C PHE A 80 -9.35 -4.16 -17.53
N TYR A 81 -8.21 -4.59 -18.08
CA TYR A 81 -7.18 -3.70 -18.62
C TYR A 81 -7.69 -2.77 -19.73
N ALA A 82 -8.66 -3.21 -20.54
CA ALA A 82 -9.28 -2.37 -21.56
C ALA A 82 -9.97 -1.11 -20.98
N THR A 83 -10.41 -1.16 -19.72
CA THR A 83 -11.09 -0.05 -19.02
C THR A 83 -10.17 0.75 -18.09
N TYR A 84 -8.88 0.38 -18.02
CA TYR A 84 -7.90 1.03 -17.17
C TYR A 84 -7.47 2.39 -17.74
N GLU A 85 -7.48 3.42 -16.90
CA GLU A 85 -7.17 4.81 -17.28
C GLU A 85 -5.66 5.08 -17.19
N SER A 86 -4.86 4.46 -18.07
CA SER A 86 -3.40 4.61 -18.10
C SER A 86 -2.93 6.07 -18.24
N THR A 87 -3.73 6.92 -18.89
CA THR A 87 -3.47 8.35 -19.06
C THR A 87 -3.63 9.17 -17.77
N LYS A 88 -4.29 8.61 -16.75
CA LYS A 88 -4.50 9.25 -15.44
C LYS A 88 -3.57 8.71 -14.36
N ASP A 89 -3.14 7.45 -14.49
CA ASP A 89 -2.17 6.82 -13.59
C ASP A 89 -0.73 7.19 -13.98
N THR A 90 -0.41 8.48 -13.87
CA THR A 90 0.87 9.08 -14.30
C THR A 90 1.71 9.57 -13.13
N PHE A 91 1.58 8.94 -11.96
CA PHE A 91 2.35 9.30 -10.77
C PHE A 91 3.87 9.24 -11.08
N GLY A 92 4.60 10.33 -10.81
CA GLY A 92 6.03 10.43 -11.12
C GLY A 92 6.39 10.94 -12.53
N LEU A 93 5.44 11.00 -13.47
CA LEU A 93 5.72 11.37 -14.87
C LEU A 93 6.32 12.77 -15.01
N LYS A 94 5.79 13.76 -14.26
CA LYS A 94 6.31 15.14 -14.29
C LYS A 94 7.75 15.23 -13.82
N PHE A 95 8.08 14.51 -12.74
CA PHE A 95 9.43 14.47 -12.18
C PHE A 95 10.42 13.83 -13.17
N PHE A 96 10.09 12.63 -13.67
CA PHE A 96 10.93 11.95 -14.65
C PHE A 96 11.12 12.75 -15.92
N ARG A 97 10.09 13.48 -16.37
CA ARG A 97 10.17 14.34 -17.55
C ARG A 97 11.13 15.51 -17.34
N ALA A 98 11.16 16.08 -16.14
CA ALA A 98 12.06 17.17 -15.79
C ALA A 98 13.53 16.70 -15.70
N VAL A 99 13.78 15.49 -15.20
CA VAL A 99 15.13 14.99 -14.95
C VAL A 99 15.74 14.26 -16.16
N PHE A 100 14.96 13.40 -16.83
CA PHE A 100 15.44 12.48 -17.87
C PHE A 100 14.87 12.76 -19.27
N GLY A 101 14.04 13.79 -19.43
CA GLY A 101 13.39 14.13 -20.68
C GLY A 101 12.13 13.28 -20.99
N ALA A 102 11.41 13.65 -22.05
CA ALA A 102 10.07 13.12 -22.32
C ALA A 102 10.02 11.64 -22.72
N GLN A 103 11.02 11.14 -23.44
CA GLN A 103 11.03 9.76 -23.93
C GLN A 103 11.27 8.76 -22.80
N VAL A 104 12.32 8.96 -22.00
CA VAL A 104 12.62 8.12 -20.83
C VAL A 104 11.48 8.19 -19.81
N ALA A 105 10.91 9.39 -19.60
CA ALA A 105 9.82 9.55 -18.65
C ALA A 105 8.61 8.69 -18.98
N ARG A 106 8.21 8.56 -20.25
CA ARG A 106 7.07 7.73 -20.64
C ARG A 106 7.24 6.24 -20.34
N SER A 107 8.48 5.74 -20.40
CA SER A 107 8.76 4.31 -20.17
C SER A 107 8.99 3.97 -18.70
N SER A 108 9.46 4.95 -17.90
CA SER A 108 10.08 4.66 -16.60
C SER A 108 9.47 5.42 -15.43
N TYR A 109 8.43 6.24 -15.63
CA TYR A 109 7.84 7.05 -14.56
C TYR A 109 7.31 6.23 -13.38
N TRP A 110 6.89 4.98 -13.60
CA TRP A 110 6.41 4.07 -12.56
C TRP A 110 7.50 3.71 -11.54
N LEU A 111 8.79 3.83 -11.90
CA LEU A 111 9.92 3.64 -10.98
C LEU A 111 9.99 4.74 -9.92
N PHE A 112 9.32 5.87 -10.12
CA PHE A 112 9.36 7.00 -9.20
C PHE A 112 8.95 6.62 -7.78
N LEU A 113 7.88 5.83 -7.64
CA LEU A 113 7.42 5.36 -6.33
C LEU A 113 8.50 4.56 -5.60
N TYR A 114 9.18 3.66 -6.32
CA TYR A 114 10.25 2.82 -5.78
C TYR A 114 11.50 3.63 -5.43
N LEU A 115 11.83 4.65 -6.22
CA LEU A 115 12.90 5.59 -5.89
C LEU A 115 12.58 6.37 -4.61
N VAL A 116 11.35 6.87 -4.46
CA VAL A 116 10.91 7.55 -3.23
C VAL A 116 10.99 6.60 -2.03
N ALA A 117 10.48 5.37 -2.17
CA ALA A 117 10.57 4.36 -1.12
C ALA A 117 12.03 4.05 -0.74
N PHE A 118 12.93 3.92 -1.72
CA PHE A 118 14.36 3.71 -1.46
C PHE A 118 15.00 4.89 -0.73
N MET A 119 14.68 6.13 -1.12
CA MET A 119 15.17 7.33 -0.45
C MET A 119 14.67 7.43 1.00
N LEU A 120 13.44 6.98 1.28
CA LEU A 120 12.90 6.89 2.65
C LEU A 120 13.51 5.71 3.43
N ALA A 121 13.88 4.62 2.77
CA ALA A 121 14.49 3.45 3.41
C ALA A 121 15.85 3.76 4.02
N VAL A 122 16.64 4.67 3.43
CA VAL A 122 17.97 5.05 3.92
C VAL A 122 17.92 5.64 5.35
N PRO A 123 17.18 6.73 5.64
CA PRO A 123 17.09 7.24 7.01
C PRO A 123 16.45 6.21 7.95
N LEU A 124 15.44 5.47 7.50
CA LEU A 124 14.84 4.39 8.31
C LEU A 124 15.86 3.34 8.72
N PHE A 125 16.74 2.92 7.80
CA PHE A 125 17.83 1.99 8.07
C PHE A 125 18.83 2.55 9.08
N LEU A 126 19.20 3.83 8.97
CA LEU A 126 20.12 4.49 9.93
C LEU A 126 19.54 4.55 11.35
N PHE A 127 18.23 4.76 11.47
CA PHE A 127 17.55 4.74 12.78
C PHE A 127 17.22 3.33 13.27
N ARG A 128 17.29 2.33 12.40
CA ARG A 128 16.96 0.94 12.72
C ARG A 128 18.11 0.29 13.49
N ARG A 129 17.91 0.12 14.78
CA ARG A 129 18.75 -0.74 15.62
C ARG A 129 18.30 -2.19 15.47
N SER A 130 18.79 -2.87 14.42
CA SER A 130 18.46 -4.27 14.16
C SER A 130 19.68 -5.18 14.34
N PRO A 131 19.52 -6.36 14.98
CA PRO A 131 20.55 -7.41 14.99
C PRO A 131 20.58 -8.21 13.68
N LEU A 132 19.71 -7.90 12.71
CA LEU A 132 19.71 -8.54 11.39
C LEU A 132 20.93 -8.08 10.57
N PRO A 133 21.44 -8.93 9.66
CA PRO A 133 22.46 -8.48 8.71
C PRO A 133 21.99 -7.27 7.92
N GLY A 134 22.91 -6.36 7.61
CA GLY A 134 22.60 -5.07 6.98
C GLY A 134 21.72 -5.20 5.72
N ALA A 135 21.96 -6.20 4.88
CA ALA A 135 21.18 -6.45 3.67
C ALA A 135 19.69 -6.78 3.93
N PHE A 136 19.39 -7.60 4.95
CA PHE A 136 17.99 -7.89 5.30
C PHE A 136 17.32 -6.68 5.94
N SER A 137 18.07 -5.96 6.78
CA SER A 137 17.55 -4.78 7.46
C SER A 137 17.24 -3.63 6.49
N ILE A 138 18.07 -3.39 5.47
CA ILE A 138 17.79 -2.38 4.45
C ILE A 138 16.63 -2.79 3.54
N TYR A 139 16.53 -4.07 3.19
CA TYR A 139 15.45 -4.59 2.37
C TYR A 139 14.10 -4.50 3.09
N GLU A 140 14.06 -4.83 4.38
CA GLU A 140 12.86 -4.66 5.20
C GLU A 140 12.49 -3.17 5.37
N CYS A 141 13.46 -2.27 5.58
CA CYS A 141 13.18 -0.83 5.60
C CYS A 141 12.64 -0.31 4.26
N PHE A 142 13.11 -0.86 3.14
CA PHE A 142 12.59 -0.52 1.83
C PHE A 142 11.15 -0.99 1.64
N ASP A 143 10.85 -2.21 2.08
CA ASP A 143 9.49 -2.74 2.03
C ASP A 143 8.52 -1.94 2.90
N ASP A 144 8.92 -1.62 4.13
CA ASP A 144 8.17 -0.75 5.05
C ASP A 144 7.92 0.65 4.44
N ALA A 145 8.96 1.24 3.84
CA ALA A 145 8.86 2.54 3.19
C ALA A 145 7.93 2.51 1.98
N LEU A 146 8.06 1.49 1.11
CA LEU A 146 7.21 1.31 -0.06
C LEU A 146 5.76 1.14 0.36
N LEU A 147 5.49 0.35 1.39
CA LEU A 147 4.17 0.14 1.95
C LEU A 147 3.56 1.43 2.51
N ALA A 148 4.37 2.26 3.17
CA ALA A 148 3.93 3.56 3.67
C ALA A 148 3.47 4.51 2.55
N VAL A 149 4.12 4.46 1.38
CA VAL A 149 3.81 5.35 0.24
C VAL A 149 2.97 4.69 -0.86
N ALA A 150 2.62 3.41 -0.75
CA ALA A 150 1.99 2.62 -1.81
C ALA A 150 0.67 3.21 -2.33
N LEU A 151 -0.05 3.97 -1.50
CA LEU A 151 -1.34 4.60 -1.86
C LEU A 151 -1.19 5.96 -2.54
N LEU A 152 0.01 6.54 -2.61
CA LEU A 152 0.23 7.83 -3.26
C LEU A 152 -0.20 7.86 -4.74
N PRO A 153 0.12 6.85 -5.59
CA PRO A 153 -0.37 6.83 -6.97
C PRO A 153 -1.90 6.81 -7.06
N GLN A 154 -2.57 6.03 -6.21
CA GLN A 154 -4.03 5.96 -6.16
C GLN A 154 -4.66 7.30 -5.76
N LEU A 155 -4.14 7.95 -4.73
CA LEU A 155 -4.59 9.29 -4.33
C LEU A 155 -4.33 10.30 -5.45
N TYR A 156 -3.11 10.32 -6.01
CA TYR A 156 -2.76 11.19 -7.13
C TYR A 156 -3.75 11.05 -8.29
N MET A 157 -4.11 9.82 -8.66
CA MET A 157 -5.08 9.53 -9.71
C MET A 157 -6.45 10.14 -9.41
N PHE A 158 -6.90 10.11 -8.14
CA PHE A 158 -8.17 10.71 -7.75
C PHE A 158 -8.19 12.23 -7.88
N TYR A 159 -7.14 12.93 -7.42
CA TYR A 159 -7.06 14.39 -7.53
C TYR A 159 -6.82 14.85 -8.97
N ASN A 160 -6.17 14.04 -9.80
CA ASN A 160 -5.90 14.39 -11.20
C ASN A 160 -7.08 14.08 -12.15
N LYS A 161 -8.05 13.27 -11.73
CA LYS A 161 -9.23 12.92 -12.54
C LYS A 161 -10.24 14.07 -12.60
N ARG A 162 -10.83 14.31 -13.78
CA ARG A 162 -12.00 15.18 -13.97
C ARG A 162 -13.19 14.35 -14.45
N PRO A 163 -14.38 14.43 -13.82
CA PRO A 163 -14.64 15.05 -12.50
C PRO A 163 -13.89 14.31 -11.37
N ARG A 164 -13.55 15.01 -10.28
CA ARG A 164 -12.89 14.44 -9.09
C ARG A 164 -13.88 13.65 -8.23
N LYS A 165 -14.43 12.58 -8.80
CA LYS A 165 -15.36 11.66 -8.16
C LYS A 165 -14.74 10.29 -8.01
N VAL A 166 -14.88 9.71 -6.83
CA VAL A 166 -14.43 8.37 -6.49
C VAL A 166 -15.65 7.52 -6.14
N SER A 167 -15.80 6.37 -6.79
CA SER A 167 -16.90 5.44 -6.50
C SER A 167 -16.84 4.99 -5.03
N GLY A 168 -17.98 4.90 -4.36
CA GLY A 168 -18.04 4.50 -2.95
C GLY A 168 -17.32 3.17 -2.64
N ILE A 169 -17.42 2.17 -3.53
CA ILE A 169 -16.77 0.86 -3.34
C ILE A 169 -15.24 0.98 -3.38
N LEU A 170 -14.71 1.80 -4.29
CA LEU A 170 -13.27 2.10 -4.34
C LEU A 170 -12.81 2.89 -3.10
N GLY A 171 -13.68 3.75 -2.57
CA GLY A 171 -13.45 4.40 -1.28
C GLY A 171 -13.31 3.39 -0.15
N ASN A 172 -14.19 2.37 -0.11
CA ASN A 172 -14.12 1.31 0.91
C ASN A 172 -12.79 0.56 0.88
N PHE A 173 -12.21 0.31 -0.30
CA PHE A 173 -10.87 -0.30 -0.42
C PHE A 173 -9.80 0.48 0.36
N ILE A 174 -9.76 1.81 0.19
CA ILE A 174 -8.81 2.67 0.89
C ILE A 174 -9.11 2.72 2.38
N ILE A 175 -10.38 2.75 2.76
CA ILE A 175 -10.78 2.74 4.18
C ILE A 175 -10.41 1.41 4.85
N PHE A 176 -10.57 0.26 4.20
CA PHE A 176 -10.14 -1.02 4.75
C PHE A 176 -8.62 -1.10 4.92
N LEU A 177 -7.85 -0.57 3.97
CA LEU A 177 -6.41 -0.42 4.15
C LEU A 177 -6.08 0.50 5.33
N LEU A 178 -6.74 1.67 5.43
CA LEU A 178 -6.54 2.59 6.56
C LEU A 178 -6.88 1.93 7.90
N MET A 179 -7.97 1.16 7.98
CA MET A 179 -8.32 0.41 9.19
C MET A 179 -7.25 -0.63 9.53
N ALA A 180 -6.70 -1.33 8.54
CA ALA A 180 -5.59 -2.27 8.76
C ALA A 180 -4.36 -1.55 9.37
N ARG A 181 -4.05 -0.35 8.88
CA ARG A 181 -2.96 0.51 9.39
C ARG A 181 -3.22 1.01 10.80
N LEU A 182 -4.45 1.45 11.09
CA LEU A 182 -4.85 1.84 12.44
C LEU A 182 -4.73 0.67 13.41
N CYS A 183 -5.17 -0.53 13.04
CA CYS A 183 -5.00 -1.74 13.86
C CYS A 183 -3.52 -2.05 14.09
N ALA A 184 -2.67 -1.97 13.06
CA ALA A 184 -1.23 -2.16 13.19
C ALA A 184 -0.59 -1.12 14.11
N LEU A 185 -0.95 0.16 13.97
CA LEU A 185 -0.48 1.23 14.84
C LEU A 185 -0.93 1.02 16.29
N THR A 186 -2.19 0.68 16.52
CA THR A 186 -2.71 0.37 17.86
C THR A 186 -1.97 -0.82 18.48
N TYR A 187 -1.72 -1.87 17.71
CA TYR A 187 -0.92 -3.01 18.15
C TYR A 187 0.48 -2.56 18.60
N TRP A 188 1.20 -1.78 17.79
CA TRP A 188 2.55 -1.32 18.15
C TRP A 188 2.56 -0.35 19.33
N LEU A 189 1.54 0.50 19.47
CA LEU A 189 1.40 1.40 20.62
C LEU A 189 1.12 0.62 21.91
N THR A 190 0.25 -0.38 21.86
CA THR A 190 -0.17 -1.17 23.03
C THR A 190 0.76 -2.33 23.36
N TYR A 191 1.67 -2.71 22.47
CA TYR A 191 2.59 -3.85 22.68
C TYR A 191 3.31 -3.87 24.03
N PRO A 192 3.85 -2.75 24.57
CA PRO A 192 4.54 -2.76 25.87
C PRO A 192 3.67 -3.22 27.05
N LEU A 193 2.34 -3.14 26.90
CA LEU A 193 1.39 -3.62 27.91
C LEU A 193 1.41 -5.14 28.03
N PHE A 194 1.73 -5.85 26.93
CA PHE A 194 1.69 -7.32 26.85
C PHE A 194 3.07 -7.97 26.89
N LYS A 195 4.14 -7.24 26.55
CA LYS A 195 5.54 -7.69 26.70
C LYS A 195 6.45 -6.56 27.13
N ARG A 196 7.21 -6.78 28.21
CA ARG A 196 8.09 -5.79 28.86
C ARG A 196 9.50 -5.68 28.24
N GLY A 197 9.75 -6.29 27.08
CA GLY A 197 11.07 -6.27 26.42
C GLY A 197 11.23 -5.11 25.42
N ALA A 198 12.45 -4.62 25.26
CA ALA A 198 12.79 -3.71 24.16
C ALA A 198 12.68 -4.48 22.83
N ILE A 199 11.68 -4.14 22.02
CA ILE A 199 11.56 -4.70 20.67
C ILE A 199 12.41 -3.84 19.73
N PRO A 200 13.35 -4.44 18.99
CA PRO A 200 14.06 -3.72 17.94
C PRO A 200 13.05 -3.17 16.92
N SER A 201 13.28 -1.94 16.45
CA SER A 201 12.50 -1.31 15.37
C SER A 201 11.03 -0.95 15.67
N ARG A 202 10.52 -1.10 16.91
CA ARG A 202 9.14 -0.68 17.24
C ARG A 202 8.82 0.77 16.86
N GLY A 203 9.73 1.70 17.18
CA GLY A 203 9.56 3.12 16.85
C GLY A 203 9.46 3.36 15.34
N LEU A 204 10.14 2.54 14.54
CA LEU A 204 10.11 2.60 13.08
C LEU A 204 8.75 2.15 12.54
N HIS A 205 8.20 1.06 13.06
CA HIS A 205 6.83 0.64 12.69
C HIS A 205 5.79 1.70 13.08
N ILE A 206 5.91 2.31 14.26
CA ILE A 206 5.01 3.41 14.67
C ILE A 206 5.12 4.60 13.71
N ALA A 207 6.35 4.98 13.32
CA ALA A 207 6.58 6.12 12.43
C ALA A 207 6.04 5.87 11.01
N THR A 208 6.28 4.69 10.44
CA THR A 208 5.82 4.32 9.10
C THR A 208 4.29 4.19 9.03
N GLU A 209 3.67 3.56 10.03
CA GLU A 209 2.22 3.49 10.14
C GLU A 209 1.58 4.88 10.34
N SER A 210 2.19 5.73 11.18
CA SER A 210 1.76 7.12 11.34
C SER A 210 1.83 7.91 10.03
N LEU A 211 2.94 7.77 9.28
CA LEU A 211 3.10 8.44 7.98
C LEU A 211 2.02 7.99 6.99
N ASN A 212 1.74 6.68 6.91
CA ASN A 212 0.69 6.15 6.04
C ASN A 212 -0.69 6.75 6.41
N ILE A 213 -1.04 6.76 7.70
CA ILE A 213 -2.29 7.34 8.19
C ILE A 213 -2.39 8.83 7.88
N LEU A 214 -1.30 9.59 8.07
CA LEU A 214 -1.25 11.02 7.76
C LEU A 214 -1.50 11.29 6.27
N ILE A 215 -0.96 10.47 5.37
CA ILE A 215 -1.21 10.58 3.93
C ILE A 215 -2.70 10.35 3.60
N LEU A 216 -3.38 9.48 4.35
CA LEU A 216 -4.77 9.09 4.10
C LEU A 216 -5.82 9.96 4.82
N ILE A 217 -5.41 10.82 5.75
CA ILE A 217 -6.34 11.56 6.62
C ILE A 217 -7.24 12.52 5.82
N ASP A 218 -6.70 13.16 4.78
CA ASP A 218 -7.46 14.08 3.92
C ASP A 218 -8.56 13.32 3.17
N PHE A 219 -8.23 12.16 2.59
CA PHE A 219 -9.20 11.30 1.93
C PHE A 219 -10.25 10.78 2.92
N LEU A 220 -9.85 10.39 4.14
CA LEU A 220 -10.76 9.94 5.19
C LEU A 220 -11.80 11.02 5.51
N TYR A 221 -11.39 12.29 5.62
CA TYR A 221 -12.30 13.40 5.89
C TYR A 221 -13.41 13.46 4.82
N TYR A 222 -13.06 13.49 3.54
CA TYR A 222 -14.06 13.54 2.46
C TYR A 222 -14.91 12.27 2.37
N TYR A 223 -14.33 11.11 2.64
CA TYR A 223 -15.07 9.85 2.72
C TYR A 223 -16.16 9.92 3.81
N LEU A 224 -15.81 10.35 5.02
CA LEU A 224 -16.75 10.45 6.14
C LEU A 224 -17.85 11.47 5.86
N VAL A 225 -17.51 12.63 5.30
CA VAL A 225 -18.49 13.65 4.89
C VAL A 225 -19.44 13.09 3.82
N ALA A 226 -18.93 12.33 2.86
CA ALA A 226 -19.76 11.73 1.82
C ALA A 226 -20.74 10.68 2.39
N LYS A 227 -20.28 9.83 3.32
CA LYS A 227 -21.13 8.85 3.98
C LYS A 227 -22.16 9.47 4.91
N ALA A 228 -21.79 10.50 5.68
CA ALA A 228 -22.71 11.23 6.53
C ALA A 228 -23.84 11.91 5.72
N LYS A 229 -23.54 12.34 4.49
CA LYS A 229 -24.52 12.92 3.56
C LYS A 229 -25.27 11.89 2.71
N GLY A 230 -25.01 10.60 2.88
CA GLY A 230 -25.64 9.54 2.09
C GLY A 230 -25.26 9.55 0.60
N MET A 231 -24.12 10.14 0.23
CA MET A 231 -23.68 10.20 -1.16
C MET A 231 -23.12 8.85 -1.63
N ALA A 232 -23.51 8.42 -2.83
CA ALA A 232 -22.98 7.20 -3.46
C ALA A 232 -21.50 7.33 -3.85
N ASP A 233 -21.15 8.52 -4.37
CA ASP A 233 -19.79 8.87 -4.79
C ASP A 233 -19.16 9.89 -3.83
N ILE A 234 -17.84 9.82 -3.70
CA ILE A 234 -17.04 10.73 -2.90
C ILE A 234 -16.55 11.84 -3.82
N SER A 235 -16.96 13.07 -3.52
CA SER A 235 -16.47 14.26 -4.23
C SER A 235 -15.27 14.82 -3.50
N LEU A 236 -14.13 14.93 -4.19
CA LEU A 236 -12.92 15.54 -3.66
C LEU A 236 -12.88 17.05 -4.02
N PRO A 237 -12.19 17.88 -3.23
CA PRO A 237 -12.14 19.33 -3.43
C PRO A 237 -11.55 19.68 -4.80
N ILE A 238 -11.88 20.86 -5.32
CA ILE A 238 -11.42 21.42 -6.62
C ILE A 238 -10.00 21.99 -6.52
#